data_AF-A0A9D4IME1-F1
#
_entry.id   AF-A0A9D4IME1-F1
#
_cell.length_a   1.000
_cell.length_b   1.000
_cell.length_c   1.000
_cell.angle_alpha   90.00
_cell.angle_beta   90.00
_cell.angle_gamma   90.00
#
_symmetry.space_group_name_H-M   'P 1'
#
loop_
_entity.id
_entity.type
_entity.pdbx_description
1 polymer ?
#
loop_
_entity_poly.entity_id
_entity_poly.type
_entity_poly.pdbx_seq_one_letter_code
_entity_poly.pdbx_strand_id
1 'polypeptide(L)'
;MGVQGLLSTCLENAEQSTESYDLILEAQRRGGLELIVDFYSFQQEIVLKFWKGLSQLRNNPYLRILGGEYATLDAYISKLITDLRSLGIELVFYIDGGKGSSTEGTMQKMDTWVSRHEQDLKRVSDILEVLRGTRSIDDLPWDNNVRPVVLEDQVMSSLKKCECEIHQSAAGEADMLVIRALKERPKAFAILSNDSDFCVFRDSRLIPNKFFDMGNNLRLGCPQELPEKPSQLLVKVITTEKVMSMLKLNQHYLLVEMGIVAGNDFTGPFMRGGLHSQLDVRGRRCVQNFAGWIRHYRNVDKHPFLCDHMQRDPNFRQAVYHSRNFYNERGTPDAPPRKGFYSQVIEENIHSGKFPTNLMSMHNNFYWYRMLLEDTSPGAPSVECALTQLRAYVYRIVLPRHEQIVNEYGRSPYESFRKAEINAIDDGKAPPLHKIQSDKIFNNLRTFHQIMSCQERGPEAVNWFDRYGRKNGFIVYILRFFIVLNWGRNLHITDNEFLALVAMMFGRQKESHYQSMAICPTVRCVTIGNWMQDLYRHAHLMLGSVLHVRHEFPLPSELFSGSVWTAMYMVAQDETFRQAARQVPVEMLYQTQQEMNAVIKEKKHMIRHIVEQFFPFED
;
A
#
# COMPACT_ATOMS: atom_id res chain seq x y z
N MET A 1 11.07 -1.42 11.49
CA MET A 1 11.88 -2.04 10.43
C MET A 1 13.35 -1.85 10.79
N GLY A 2 14.21 -2.74 10.34
CA GLY A 2 15.64 -2.72 10.62
C GLY A 2 16.03 -3.12 12.04
N VAL A 3 17.14 -2.55 12.53
CA VAL A 3 17.69 -2.79 13.88
C VAL A 3 16.73 -2.41 15.02
N GLN A 4 16.35 -3.41 15.81
CA GLN A 4 15.41 -3.23 16.92
C GLN A 4 15.86 -2.16 17.94
N GLY A 5 15.03 -1.14 18.12
CA GLY A 5 15.21 -0.08 19.12
C GLY A 5 16.23 1.00 18.76
N LEU A 6 16.91 0.89 17.61
CA LEU A 6 17.96 1.84 17.20
C LEU A 6 17.36 3.21 16.86
N LEU A 7 16.33 3.28 16.02
CA LEU A 7 15.71 4.55 15.68
C LEU A 7 15.11 5.22 16.92
N SER A 8 14.36 4.49 17.76
CA SER A 8 13.81 5.03 19.01
C SER A 8 14.91 5.62 19.91
N THR A 9 16.03 4.91 20.06
CA THR A 9 17.19 5.40 20.80
C THR A 9 17.75 6.70 20.22
N CYS A 10 17.88 6.79 18.90
CA CYS A 10 18.37 7.99 18.22
C CYS A 10 17.39 9.16 18.42
N LEU A 11 16.08 8.92 18.32
CA LEU A 11 15.04 9.93 18.53
C LEU A 11 15.01 10.45 19.97
N GLU A 12 15.21 9.57 20.96
CA GLU A 12 15.29 9.94 22.39
C GLU A 12 16.55 10.76 22.70
N ASN A 13 17.64 10.53 21.97
CA ASN A 13 18.93 11.21 22.15
C ASN A 13 19.24 12.20 21.02
N ALA A 14 18.20 12.89 20.53
CA ALA A 14 18.26 13.72 19.32
C ALA A 14 19.42 14.72 19.30
N GLU A 15 19.76 15.33 20.45
CA GLU A 15 20.85 16.32 20.54
C GLU A 15 22.23 15.72 20.23
N GLN A 16 22.44 14.43 20.50
CA GLN A 16 23.69 13.74 20.26
C GLN A 16 23.71 13.02 18.91
N SER A 17 22.54 12.57 18.44
CA SER A 17 22.39 11.75 17.23
C SER A 17 22.12 12.56 15.95
N THR A 18 21.80 13.85 16.06
CA THR A 18 21.34 14.65 14.91
C THR A 18 22.09 15.95 14.65
N GLU A 19 21.86 16.48 13.45
CA GLU A 19 22.21 17.83 13.01
C GLU A 19 20.96 18.52 12.46
N SER A 20 20.80 19.81 12.73
CA SER A 20 19.63 20.59 12.31
C SER A 20 19.90 21.35 11.02
N TYR A 21 18.94 21.35 10.10
CA TYR A 21 19.02 22.05 8.83
C TYR A 21 17.71 22.77 8.51
N ASP A 22 17.80 23.89 7.79
CA ASP A 22 16.69 24.44 7.02
C ASP A 22 16.86 23.98 5.56
N LEU A 23 15.99 23.09 5.10
CA LEU A 23 16.11 22.51 3.77
C LEU A 23 15.97 23.54 2.66
N ILE A 24 15.21 24.63 2.87
CA ILE A 24 15.03 25.68 1.86
C ILE A 24 16.34 26.45 1.67
N LEU A 25 17.00 26.83 2.77
CA LEU A 25 18.30 27.51 2.71
C LEU A 25 19.36 26.60 2.12
N GLU A 26 19.34 25.31 2.48
CA GLU A 26 20.29 24.33 1.96
C GLU A 26 20.08 24.07 0.46
N ALA A 27 18.83 24.03 -0.01
CA ALA A 27 18.51 23.93 -1.43
C ALA A 27 19.03 25.14 -2.20
N GLN A 28 18.79 26.36 -1.69
CA GLN A 28 19.30 27.59 -2.30
C GLN A 28 20.84 27.60 -2.38
N ARG A 29 21.52 27.18 -1.31
CA ARG A 29 22.98 27.11 -1.25
C ARG A 29 23.59 26.14 -2.28
N ARG A 30 22.89 25.04 -2.58
CA ARG A 30 23.35 23.97 -3.49
C ARG A 30 22.85 24.08 -4.92
N GLY A 31 21.96 25.03 -5.23
CA GLY A 31 21.28 25.08 -6.54
C GLY A 31 20.23 23.97 -6.71
N GLY A 32 19.55 23.65 -5.61
CA GLY A 32 18.58 22.56 -5.46
C GLY A 32 19.15 21.37 -4.70
N LEU A 33 18.26 20.56 -4.11
CA LEU A 33 18.60 19.30 -3.47
C LEU A 33 17.55 18.22 -3.75
N GLU A 34 17.94 16.98 -3.56
CA GLU A 34 17.07 15.81 -3.66
C GLU A 34 16.96 15.13 -2.28
N LEU A 35 15.73 14.78 -1.90
CA LEU A 35 15.50 13.82 -0.83
C LEU A 35 15.21 12.46 -1.45
N ILE A 36 15.91 11.44 -0.99
CA ILE A 36 15.68 10.05 -1.38
C ILE A 36 14.58 9.50 -0.48
N VAL A 37 13.44 9.12 -1.03
CA VAL A 37 12.23 8.85 -0.25
C VAL A 37 11.90 7.37 -0.29
N ASP A 38 11.80 6.76 0.89
CA ASP A 38 11.11 5.48 1.06
C ASP A 38 9.61 5.71 0.88
N PHE A 39 9.06 5.15 -0.20
CA PHE A 39 7.68 5.38 -0.60
C PHE A 39 6.66 4.95 0.46
N TYR A 40 6.84 3.79 1.10
CA TYR A 40 5.86 3.29 2.05
C TYR A 40 5.90 4.09 3.35
N SER A 41 7.08 4.52 3.78
CA SER A 41 7.23 5.42 4.92
C SER A 41 6.58 6.79 4.67
N PHE A 42 6.84 7.38 3.49
CA PHE A 42 6.21 8.64 3.08
C PHE A 42 4.70 8.52 2.98
N GLN A 43 4.21 7.48 2.31
CA GLN A 43 2.78 7.29 2.12
C GLN A 43 2.06 7.17 3.47
N GLN A 44 2.58 6.37 4.40
CA GLN A 44 1.96 6.21 5.71
C GLN A 44 1.87 7.54 6.48
N GLU A 45 2.94 8.32 6.50
CA GLU A 45 3.00 9.62 7.19
C GLU A 45 2.05 10.65 6.58
N ILE A 46 2.10 10.82 5.27
CA ILE A 46 1.28 11.81 4.56
C ILE A 46 -0.19 11.45 4.65
N VAL A 47 -0.54 10.19 4.49
CA VAL A 47 -1.94 9.74 4.54
C VAL A 47 -2.50 9.87 5.95
N LEU A 48 -1.72 9.54 6.99
CA LEU A 48 -2.14 9.74 8.38
C LEU A 48 -2.41 11.22 8.68
N LYS A 49 -1.50 12.12 8.26
CA LYS A 49 -1.68 13.56 8.44
C LYS A 49 -2.84 14.10 7.62
N PHE A 50 -3.01 13.65 6.38
CA PHE A 50 -4.15 13.99 5.53
C PHE A 50 -5.49 13.66 6.22
N TRP A 51 -5.67 12.42 6.68
CA TRP A 51 -6.91 12.02 7.34
C TRP A 51 -7.17 12.80 8.63
N LYS A 52 -6.12 13.02 9.43
CA LYS A 52 -6.23 13.84 10.65
C LYS A 52 -6.71 15.25 10.33
N GLY A 53 -6.09 15.92 9.36
CA GLY A 53 -6.45 17.28 8.97
C GLY A 53 -7.87 17.35 8.40
N LEU A 54 -8.21 16.44 7.48
CA LEU A 54 -9.52 16.41 6.83
C LEU A 54 -10.65 16.10 7.82
N SER A 55 -10.48 15.11 8.70
CA SER A 55 -11.45 14.77 9.73
C SER A 55 -11.71 15.93 10.70
N GLN A 56 -10.67 16.66 11.08
CA GLN A 56 -10.81 17.84 11.94
C GLN A 56 -11.49 19.00 11.22
N LEU A 57 -11.08 19.30 9.99
CA LEU A 57 -11.67 20.36 9.17
C LEU A 57 -13.18 20.14 8.95
N ARG A 58 -13.56 18.90 8.65
CA ARG A 58 -14.94 18.53 8.31
C ARG A 58 -15.79 18.15 9.52
N ASN A 59 -15.19 18.10 10.71
CA ASN A 59 -15.79 17.56 11.93
C ASN A 59 -16.41 16.17 11.71
N ASN A 60 -15.66 15.31 11.00
CA ASN A 60 -16.09 13.96 10.66
C ASN A 60 -14.97 12.95 10.97
N PRO A 61 -15.03 12.28 12.13
CA PRO A 61 -13.98 11.33 12.53
C PRO A 61 -14.00 10.05 11.68
N TYR A 62 -15.10 9.73 10.99
CA TYR A 62 -15.26 8.50 10.22
C TYR A 62 -14.50 8.52 8.89
N LEU A 63 -14.08 9.69 8.38
CA LEU A 63 -13.37 9.78 7.09
C LEU A 63 -12.13 8.88 7.02
N ARG A 64 -11.40 8.72 8.14
CA ARG A 64 -10.23 7.81 8.21
C ARG A 64 -10.58 6.32 8.06
N ILE A 65 -11.81 5.93 8.40
CA ILE A 65 -12.32 4.55 8.27
C ILE A 65 -12.92 4.32 6.88
N LEU A 66 -13.69 5.29 6.39
CA LEU A 66 -14.24 5.27 5.04
C LEU A 66 -13.13 5.17 4.00
N GLY A 67 -12.05 5.91 4.22
CA GLY A 67 -11.00 6.07 3.24
C GLY A 67 -11.55 6.65 1.93
N GLY A 68 -10.84 6.43 0.83
CA GLY A 68 -11.44 6.61 -0.48
C GLY A 68 -11.59 8.05 -0.99
N GLU A 69 -11.29 9.09 -0.22
CA GLU A 69 -11.25 10.50 -0.67
C GLU A 69 -10.07 10.77 -1.61
N TYR A 70 -10.03 10.07 -2.74
CA TYR A 70 -8.88 10.01 -3.64
C TYR A 70 -8.68 11.31 -4.43
N ALA A 71 -9.75 12.04 -4.77
CA ALA A 71 -9.61 13.34 -5.43
C ALA A 71 -9.05 14.40 -4.48
N THR A 72 -9.57 14.45 -3.25
CA THR A 72 -9.05 15.34 -2.20
C THR A 72 -7.59 15.00 -1.85
N LEU A 73 -7.24 13.71 -1.78
CA LEU A 73 -5.86 13.25 -1.57
C LEU A 73 -4.93 13.60 -2.74
N ASP A 74 -5.39 13.48 -3.99
CA ASP A 74 -4.62 13.87 -5.20
C ASP A 74 -4.23 15.34 -5.14
N ALA A 75 -5.18 16.22 -4.79
CA ALA A 75 -4.93 17.64 -4.65
C ALA A 75 -3.93 17.94 -3.53
N TYR A 76 -4.09 17.26 -2.37
CA TYR A 76 -3.21 17.41 -1.21
C TYR A 76 -1.75 17.05 -1.53
N ILE A 77 -1.53 15.87 -2.13
CA ILE A 77 -0.19 15.39 -2.51
C ILE A 77 0.39 16.28 -3.62
N SER A 78 -0.41 16.62 -4.63
CA SER A 78 0.07 17.44 -5.75
C SER A 78 0.55 18.81 -5.29
N LYS A 79 -0.18 19.43 -4.34
CA LYS A 79 0.22 20.70 -3.74
C LYS A 79 1.52 20.58 -2.97
N LEU A 80 1.65 19.56 -2.11
CA LEU A 80 2.88 19.31 -1.34
C LEU A 80 4.11 19.18 -2.25
N ILE A 81 4.03 18.33 -3.27
CA ILE A 81 5.15 18.10 -4.20
C ILE A 81 5.50 19.38 -4.97
N THR A 82 4.50 20.06 -5.52
CA THR A 82 4.72 21.27 -6.33
C THR A 82 5.33 22.40 -5.50
N ASP A 83 4.90 22.56 -4.25
CA ASP A 83 5.46 23.56 -3.34
C ASP A 83 6.92 23.28 -3.00
N LEU A 84 7.25 22.04 -2.63
CA LEU A 84 8.63 21.64 -2.34
C LEU A 84 9.54 21.81 -3.56
N ARG A 85 9.08 21.38 -4.74
CA ARG A 85 9.81 21.59 -6.00
C ARG A 85 10.07 23.07 -6.27
N SER A 86 9.07 23.93 -6.06
CA SER A 86 9.22 25.38 -6.26
C SER A 86 10.21 26.04 -5.29
N LEU A 87 10.63 25.32 -4.24
CA LEU A 87 11.65 25.71 -3.27
C LEU A 87 13.02 25.05 -3.56
N GLY A 88 13.15 24.34 -4.68
CA GLY A 88 14.36 23.62 -5.06
C GLY A 88 14.57 22.29 -4.33
N ILE A 89 13.51 21.72 -3.75
CA ILE A 89 13.54 20.44 -3.04
C ILE A 89 12.79 19.41 -3.89
N GLU A 90 13.52 18.49 -4.52
CA GLU A 90 12.95 17.39 -5.29
C GLU A 90 12.85 16.13 -4.43
N LEU A 91 11.77 15.36 -4.62
CA LEU A 91 11.59 14.07 -3.97
C LEU A 91 11.77 12.95 -5.01
N VAL A 92 12.69 12.03 -4.73
CA VAL A 92 12.98 10.86 -5.58
C VAL A 92 12.53 9.61 -4.84
N PHE A 93 11.52 8.91 -5.35
CA PHE A 93 10.85 7.82 -4.63
C PHE A 93 11.45 6.47 -4.98
N TYR A 94 11.63 5.63 -3.97
CA TYR A 94 12.04 4.23 -4.10
C TYR A 94 10.97 3.33 -3.50
N ILE A 95 10.61 2.28 -4.23
CA ILE A 95 9.54 1.34 -3.88
C ILE A 95 10.10 -0.07 -3.84
N ASP A 96 9.82 -0.80 -2.76
CA ASP A 96 10.19 -2.20 -2.62
C ASP A 96 9.50 -3.09 -3.68
N GLY A 97 10.16 -4.21 -3.97
CA GLY A 97 9.55 -5.32 -4.71
C GLY A 97 8.38 -5.93 -3.95
N GLY A 98 7.45 -6.53 -4.68
CA GLY A 98 6.29 -7.18 -4.09
C GLY A 98 6.70 -8.38 -3.22
N LYS A 99 5.94 -8.71 -2.17
CA LYS A 99 6.14 -9.96 -1.42
C LYS A 99 6.13 -11.15 -2.40
N GLY A 100 7.09 -12.07 -2.33
CA GLY A 100 7.21 -13.17 -3.31
C GLY A 100 8.07 -12.87 -4.54
N SER A 101 8.52 -11.63 -4.73
CA SER A 101 9.31 -11.23 -5.91
C SER A 101 10.75 -11.75 -5.90
N SER A 102 11.29 -12.09 -4.72
CA SER A 102 12.61 -12.69 -4.52
C SER A 102 12.49 -14.02 -3.77
N THR A 103 13.23 -15.06 -4.16
CA THR A 103 13.22 -16.35 -3.44
C THR A 103 13.81 -16.21 -2.03
N GLU A 104 15.02 -15.66 -1.93
CA GLU A 104 15.75 -15.54 -0.64
C GLU A 104 15.02 -14.61 0.33
N GLY A 105 14.65 -13.41 -0.12
CA GLY A 105 13.91 -12.43 0.69
C GLY A 105 12.55 -12.95 1.16
N THR A 106 11.86 -13.77 0.35
CA THR A 106 10.60 -14.42 0.75
C THR A 106 10.80 -15.41 1.88
N MET A 107 11.80 -16.28 1.78
CA MET A 107 12.09 -17.26 2.83
C MET A 107 12.44 -16.60 4.16
N GLN A 108 13.20 -15.51 4.13
CA GLN A 108 13.64 -14.81 5.34
C GLN A 108 12.50 -14.03 6.03
N LYS A 109 11.53 -13.51 5.25
CA LYS A 109 10.50 -12.59 5.78
C LYS A 109 9.13 -13.23 6.02
N MET A 110 8.92 -14.50 5.64
CA MET A 110 7.62 -15.16 5.75
C MET A 110 7.01 -15.02 7.15
N ASP A 111 7.75 -15.37 8.21
CA ASP A 111 7.28 -15.29 9.59
C ASP A 111 6.92 -13.86 10.00
N THR A 112 7.72 -12.88 9.55
CA THR A 112 7.46 -11.47 9.78
C THR A 112 6.18 -11.01 9.08
N TRP A 113 5.92 -11.48 7.85
CA TRP A 113 4.69 -11.16 7.13
C TRP A 113 3.46 -11.81 7.76
N VAL A 114 3.57 -13.04 8.26
CA VAL A 114 2.49 -13.72 9.00
C VAL A 114 2.19 -12.97 10.31
N SER A 115 3.20 -12.61 11.09
CA SER A 115 3.00 -11.85 12.33
C SER A 115 2.37 -10.47 12.07
N ARG A 116 2.76 -9.78 11.00
CA ARG A 116 2.12 -8.51 10.60
C ARG A 116 0.67 -8.71 10.16
N HIS A 117 0.37 -9.81 9.46
CA HIS A 117 -0.99 -10.15 9.06
C HIS A 117 -1.91 -10.35 10.26
N GLU A 118 -1.44 -11.00 11.32
CA GLU A 118 -2.21 -11.14 12.57
C GLU A 118 -2.46 -9.79 13.25
N GLN A 119 -1.47 -8.88 13.24
CA GLN A 119 -1.65 -7.52 13.74
C GLN A 119 -2.68 -6.77 12.92
N ASP A 120 -2.64 -6.88 11.59
CA ASP A 120 -3.58 -6.24 10.68
C ASP A 120 -5.01 -6.78 10.90
N LEU A 121 -5.19 -8.08 11.17
CA LEU A 121 -6.49 -8.66 11.55
C LEU A 121 -7.03 -8.04 12.85
N LYS A 122 -6.17 -7.79 13.84
CA LYS A 122 -6.56 -7.10 15.07
C LYS A 122 -7.03 -5.68 14.76
N ARG A 123 -6.33 -4.95 13.89
CA ARG A 123 -6.74 -3.60 13.45
C ARG A 123 -8.12 -3.62 12.78
N VAL A 124 -8.35 -4.58 11.88
CA VAL A 124 -9.67 -4.78 11.25
C VAL A 124 -10.74 -5.02 12.32
N SER A 125 -10.50 -5.90 13.27
CA SER A 125 -11.44 -6.19 14.37
C SER A 125 -11.78 -4.93 15.18
N ASP A 126 -10.77 -4.16 15.58
CA ASP A 126 -10.96 -2.90 16.33
C ASP A 126 -11.84 -1.90 15.58
N ILE A 127 -11.66 -1.79 14.26
CA ILE A 127 -12.48 -0.91 13.41
C ILE A 127 -13.91 -1.47 13.30
N LEU A 128 -14.08 -2.77 13.09
CA LEU A 128 -15.41 -3.39 12.99
C LEU A 128 -16.24 -3.23 14.27
N GLU A 129 -15.61 -3.22 15.45
CA GLU A 129 -16.27 -2.89 16.72
C GLU A 129 -16.83 -1.46 16.74
N VAL A 130 -16.09 -0.49 16.17
CA VAL A 130 -16.60 0.89 16.00
C VAL A 130 -17.81 0.90 15.08
N LEU A 131 -17.75 0.18 13.95
CA LEU A 131 -18.86 0.12 12.98
C LEU A 131 -20.11 -0.58 13.51
N ARG A 132 -19.95 -1.48 14.49
CA ARG A 132 -21.05 -2.14 15.21
C ARG A 132 -21.58 -1.31 16.37
N GLY A 133 -20.93 -0.20 16.72
CA GLY A 133 -21.28 0.63 17.86
C GLY A 133 -20.88 0.04 19.22
N THR A 134 -20.04 -1.00 19.25
CA THR A 134 -19.54 -1.60 20.50
C THR A 134 -18.29 -0.91 21.05
N ARG A 135 -17.70 0.01 20.27
CA ARG A 135 -16.54 0.84 20.63
C ARG A 135 -16.73 2.27 20.10
N SER A 136 -16.29 3.28 20.86
CA SER A 136 -16.26 4.66 20.35
C SER A 136 -15.15 4.84 19.33
N ILE A 137 -15.37 5.69 18.33
CA ILE A 137 -14.30 6.08 17.39
C ILE A 137 -13.16 6.83 18.09
N ASP A 138 -13.44 7.51 19.19
CA ASP A 138 -12.43 8.23 19.98
C ASP A 138 -11.47 7.27 20.70
N ASP A 139 -11.91 6.04 20.97
CA ASP A 139 -11.10 4.98 21.59
C ASP A 139 -10.23 4.22 20.56
N LEU A 140 -10.37 4.54 19.26
CA LEU A 140 -9.60 3.94 18.19
C LEU A 140 -8.36 4.82 17.90
N PRO A 141 -7.13 4.30 18.10
CA PRO A 141 -5.90 5.05 17.84
C PRO A 141 -5.82 5.55 16.39
N TRP A 142 -5.22 6.74 16.19
CA TRP A 142 -5.11 7.35 14.85
C TRP A 142 -4.24 6.56 13.88
N ASP A 143 -3.28 5.79 14.37
CA ASP A 143 -2.46 4.87 13.61
C ASP A 143 -3.13 3.51 13.35
N ASN A 144 -4.29 3.26 13.95
CA ASN A 144 -5.06 2.03 13.78
C ASN A 144 -6.04 2.10 12.60
N ASN A 145 -5.50 2.25 11.38
CA ASN A 145 -6.30 2.25 10.15
C ASN A 145 -5.91 1.07 9.24
N VAL A 146 -6.88 0.63 8.44
CA VAL A 146 -6.63 -0.28 7.32
C VAL A 146 -6.40 0.56 6.07
N ARG A 147 -5.35 0.25 5.31
CA ARG A 147 -4.97 0.99 4.10
C ARG A 147 -6.09 0.91 3.05
N PRO A 148 -6.65 2.05 2.58
CA PRO A 148 -7.67 2.04 1.53
C PRO A 148 -7.22 1.27 0.29
N VAL A 149 -8.17 0.62 -0.39
CA VAL A 149 -7.88 -0.47 -1.36
C VAL A 149 -7.01 -0.01 -2.52
N VAL A 150 -7.32 1.14 -3.10
CA VAL A 150 -6.63 1.69 -4.29
C VAL A 150 -5.75 2.90 -3.94
N LEU A 151 -5.41 3.08 -2.67
CA LEU A 151 -4.55 4.17 -2.18
C LEU A 151 -3.21 4.22 -2.90
N GLU A 152 -2.55 3.07 -3.08
CA GLU A 152 -1.25 3.00 -3.74
C GLU A 152 -1.32 3.50 -5.17
N ASP A 153 -2.34 3.06 -5.90
CA ASP A 153 -2.58 3.45 -7.27
C ASP A 153 -2.80 4.96 -7.38
N GLN A 154 -3.62 5.52 -6.48
CA GLN A 154 -3.88 6.95 -6.45
C GLN A 154 -2.60 7.74 -6.14
N VAL A 155 -1.86 7.39 -5.09
CA VAL A 155 -0.63 8.11 -4.71
C VAL A 155 0.39 8.05 -5.85
N MET A 156 0.59 6.88 -6.47
CA MET A 156 1.47 6.72 -7.62
C MET A 156 1.04 7.58 -8.80
N SER A 157 -0.26 7.66 -9.07
CA SER A 157 -0.81 8.54 -10.11
C SER A 157 -0.53 10.02 -9.81
N SER A 158 -0.73 10.46 -8.57
CA SER A 158 -0.46 11.83 -8.14
C SER A 158 1.03 12.19 -8.28
N LEU A 159 1.94 11.29 -7.87
CA LEU A 159 3.39 11.48 -8.00
C LEU A 159 3.82 11.56 -9.48
N LYS A 160 3.30 10.67 -10.33
CA LYS A 160 3.59 10.69 -11.78
C LYS A 160 3.05 11.95 -12.46
N LYS A 161 1.84 12.39 -12.10
CA LYS A 161 1.24 13.64 -12.57
C LYS A 161 2.09 14.85 -12.18
N CYS A 162 2.75 14.79 -11.02
CA CYS A 162 3.71 15.78 -10.58
C CYS A 162 5.12 15.52 -11.10
N GLU A 163 5.34 14.65 -12.08
CA GLU A 163 6.65 14.39 -12.68
C GLU A 163 7.74 13.98 -11.67
N CYS A 164 7.36 13.34 -10.55
CA CYS A 164 8.33 12.78 -9.62
C CYS A 164 9.08 11.63 -10.26
N GLU A 165 10.38 11.54 -9.98
CA GLU A 165 11.19 10.37 -10.31
C GLU A 165 10.84 9.22 -9.35
N ILE A 166 10.49 8.05 -9.91
CA ILE A 166 10.07 6.88 -9.12
C ILE A 166 10.82 5.64 -9.61
N HIS A 167 11.59 5.03 -8.71
CA HIS A 167 12.32 3.78 -8.91
C HIS A 167 11.58 2.64 -8.21
N GLN A 168 11.13 1.65 -8.97
CA GLN A 168 10.48 0.46 -8.43
C GLN A 168 11.44 -0.73 -8.48
N SER A 169 11.75 -1.34 -7.35
CA SER A 169 12.50 -2.58 -7.35
C SER A 169 11.63 -3.71 -7.89
N ALA A 170 12.18 -4.50 -8.83
CA ALA A 170 11.50 -5.71 -9.29
C ALA A 170 11.58 -6.87 -8.28
N ALA A 171 12.49 -6.80 -7.30
CA ALA A 171 12.68 -7.83 -6.30
C ALA A 171 13.17 -7.28 -4.95
N GLY A 172 12.69 -7.88 -3.85
CA GLY A 172 13.22 -7.61 -2.51
C GLY A 172 13.04 -6.18 -2.01
N GLU A 173 13.84 -5.79 -1.01
CA GLU A 173 13.84 -4.43 -0.44
C GLU A 173 14.66 -3.45 -1.29
N ALA A 174 14.23 -2.19 -1.30
CA ALA A 174 14.91 -1.12 -2.03
C ALA A 174 16.04 -0.46 -1.23
N ASP A 175 16.32 -0.87 0.02
CA ASP A 175 17.28 -0.19 0.92
C ASP A 175 18.68 -0.03 0.31
N MET A 176 19.17 -1.10 -0.34
CA MET A 176 20.45 -1.08 -1.04
C MET A 176 20.46 -0.11 -2.24
N LEU A 177 19.33 0.07 -2.91
CA LEU A 177 19.18 1.05 -4.00
C LEU A 177 19.12 2.48 -3.42
N VAL A 178 18.40 2.66 -2.31
CA VAL A 178 18.24 3.92 -1.60
C VAL A 178 19.59 4.45 -1.09
N ILE A 179 20.39 3.61 -0.42
CA ILE A 179 21.70 4.03 0.11
C ILE A 179 22.69 4.34 -1.01
N ARG A 180 22.69 3.58 -2.10
CA ARG A 180 23.52 3.87 -3.27
C ARG A 180 23.11 5.19 -3.91
N ALA A 181 21.81 5.43 -4.07
CA ALA A 181 21.29 6.68 -4.60
C ALA A 181 21.72 7.89 -3.75
N LEU A 182 21.71 7.77 -2.42
CA LEU A 182 22.22 8.83 -1.54
C LEU A 182 23.68 9.20 -1.83
N LYS A 183 24.52 8.22 -2.19
CA LYS A 183 25.97 8.41 -2.39
C LYS A 183 26.34 8.79 -3.82
N GLU A 184 25.64 8.22 -4.80
CA GLU A 184 25.97 8.36 -6.22
C GLU A 184 25.35 9.61 -6.84
N ARG A 185 24.21 10.09 -6.30
CA ARG A 185 23.51 11.26 -6.85
C ARG A 185 24.10 12.56 -6.29
N PRO A 186 24.59 13.49 -7.14
CA PRO A 186 25.24 14.72 -6.66
C PRO A 186 24.35 15.64 -5.83
N LYS A 187 23.03 15.62 -6.05
CA LYS A 187 22.06 16.46 -5.34
C LYS A 187 21.41 15.78 -4.14
N ALA A 188 21.66 14.47 -3.93
CA ALA A 188 21.06 13.76 -2.82
C ALA A 188 21.57 14.31 -1.49
N PHE A 189 20.62 14.74 -0.64
CA PHE A 189 20.91 15.34 0.64
C PHE A 189 20.76 14.33 1.78
N ALA A 190 19.62 13.66 1.84
CA ALA A 190 19.29 12.69 2.89
C ALA A 190 18.18 11.74 2.42
N ILE A 191 18.05 10.63 3.14
CA ILE A 191 16.97 9.65 3.02
C ILE A 191 15.83 10.06 3.94
N LEU A 192 14.60 10.15 3.43
CA LEU A 192 13.38 10.32 4.21
C LEU A 192 12.75 8.94 4.43
N SER A 193 12.90 8.39 5.64
CA SER A 193 12.36 7.08 6.03
C SER A 193 12.30 6.95 7.56
N ASN A 194 11.57 5.94 8.04
CA ASN A 194 11.61 5.47 9.44
C ASN A 194 12.35 4.13 9.57
N ASP A 195 13.03 3.66 8.53
CA ASP A 195 13.86 2.47 8.65
C ASP A 195 15.15 2.78 9.41
N SER A 196 15.39 1.98 10.44
CA SER A 196 16.57 2.14 11.29
C SER A 196 17.83 1.57 10.66
N ASP A 197 17.72 0.80 9.57
CA ASP A 197 18.88 0.32 8.82
C ASP A 197 19.70 1.46 8.22
N PHE A 198 19.05 2.57 7.83
CA PHE A 198 19.72 3.79 7.38
C PHE A 198 20.53 4.50 8.48
N CYS A 199 20.36 4.16 9.75
CA CYS A 199 21.26 4.62 10.83
C CYS A 199 22.57 3.82 10.89
N VAL A 200 22.62 2.65 10.25
CA VAL A 200 23.76 1.70 10.30
C VAL A 200 24.64 1.82 9.07
N PHE A 201 24.05 2.04 7.89
CA PHE A 201 24.81 2.21 6.64
C PHE A 201 25.90 3.27 6.78
N ARG A 202 27.05 3.03 6.14
CA ARG A 202 28.18 3.95 6.21
C ARG A 202 27.86 5.26 5.50
N ASP A 203 28.28 6.40 6.07
CA ASP A 203 28.12 7.74 5.49
C ASP A 203 26.65 8.07 5.14
N SER A 204 25.71 7.55 5.94
CA SER A 204 24.28 7.70 5.72
C SER A 204 23.73 8.96 6.40
N ARG A 205 22.68 9.52 5.82
CA ARG A 205 21.97 10.71 6.31
C ARG A 205 20.47 10.41 6.28
N LEU A 206 19.86 10.21 7.44
CA LEU A 206 18.45 9.86 7.59
C LEU A 206 17.68 11.04 8.18
N ILE A 207 16.55 11.39 7.58
CA ILE A 207 15.52 12.26 8.17
C ILE A 207 14.34 11.35 8.56
N PRO A 208 14.17 11.02 9.85
CA PRO A 208 12.96 10.36 10.32
C PRO A 208 11.72 11.22 10.09
N ASN A 209 10.56 10.62 9.88
CA ASN A 209 9.31 11.38 9.66
C ASN A 209 9.00 12.33 10.81
N LYS A 210 9.32 11.94 12.06
CA LYS A 210 9.18 12.79 13.26
C LYS A 210 10.06 14.05 13.22
N PHE A 211 11.14 14.01 12.46
CA PHE A 211 12.10 15.10 12.29
C PHE A 211 11.98 15.82 10.95
N PHE A 212 10.98 15.47 10.14
CA PHE A 212 10.63 16.20 8.94
C PHE A 212 9.57 17.27 9.26
N ASP A 213 9.83 18.51 8.84
CA ASP A 213 8.98 19.67 9.14
C ASP A 213 8.73 19.91 10.63
N MET A 214 9.82 20.09 11.39
CA MET A 214 9.79 20.30 12.85
C MET A 214 8.96 21.52 13.29
N GLY A 215 8.81 22.52 12.42
CA GLY A 215 7.98 23.71 12.67
C GLY A 215 6.51 23.54 12.28
N ASN A 216 6.15 22.41 11.66
CA ASN A 216 4.86 22.20 11.01
C ASN A 216 4.50 23.35 10.03
N ASN A 217 5.49 23.87 9.31
CA ASN A 217 5.33 24.99 8.37
C ASN A 217 4.64 24.56 7.07
N LEU A 218 4.64 23.25 6.75
CA LEU A 218 3.80 22.69 5.70
C LEU A 218 2.34 22.53 6.16
N ARG A 219 2.07 22.72 7.46
CA ARG A 219 0.75 22.58 8.11
C ARG A 219 0.10 21.21 7.89
N LEU A 220 0.92 20.17 7.79
CA LEU A 220 0.42 18.82 7.52
C LEU A 220 -0.40 18.31 8.72
N GLY A 221 -1.64 17.91 8.46
CA GLY A 221 -2.57 17.43 9.50
C GLY A 221 -3.17 18.52 10.39
N CYS A 222 -3.06 19.78 10.00
CA CYS A 222 -3.91 20.87 10.49
C CYS A 222 -5.31 20.81 9.83
N PRO A 223 -6.35 21.41 10.44
CA PRO A 223 -7.71 21.46 9.88
C PRO A 223 -7.80 22.40 8.68
N GLN A 224 -7.25 21.97 7.55
CA GLN A 224 -7.22 22.68 6.28
C GLN A 224 -7.23 21.70 5.10
N GLU A 225 -7.67 22.16 3.92
CA GLU A 225 -7.84 21.27 2.76
C GLU A 225 -6.52 20.89 2.10
N LEU A 226 -5.56 21.83 2.03
CA LEU A 226 -4.31 21.67 1.30
C LEU A 226 -3.12 22.10 2.18
N PRO A 227 -1.92 21.53 1.97
CA PRO A 227 -0.68 21.99 2.61
C PRO A 227 -0.34 23.44 2.24
N GLU A 228 0.44 24.10 3.10
CA GLU A 228 0.97 25.44 2.84
C GLU A 228 2.40 25.39 2.31
N LYS A 229 2.74 26.34 1.42
CA LYS A 229 4.12 26.52 0.99
C LYS A 229 4.91 27.14 2.15
N PRO A 230 5.94 26.45 2.69
CA PRO A 230 6.62 26.91 3.88
C PRO A 230 7.60 28.05 3.55
N SER A 231 7.77 28.99 4.47
CA SER A 231 8.86 29.98 4.41
C SER A 231 10.19 29.43 4.94
N GLN A 232 10.14 28.35 5.70
CA GLN A 232 11.26 27.65 6.30
C GLN A 232 10.90 26.17 6.48
N LEU A 233 11.81 25.25 6.20
CA LEU A 233 11.57 23.81 6.38
C LEU A 233 12.65 23.20 7.27
N LEU A 234 12.43 23.27 8.58
CA LEU A 234 13.37 22.75 9.57
C LEU A 234 13.30 21.24 9.68
N VAL A 235 14.46 20.60 9.59
CA VAL A 235 14.62 19.15 9.77
C VAL A 235 15.77 18.82 10.71
N LYS A 236 15.72 17.63 11.31
CA LYS A 236 16.88 17.01 11.96
C LYS A 236 17.32 15.78 11.19
N VAL A 237 18.61 15.71 10.89
CA VAL A 237 19.25 14.63 10.15
C VAL A 237 20.05 13.78 11.12
N ILE A 238 19.74 12.48 11.21
CA ILE A 238 20.58 11.48 11.87
C ILE A 238 21.70 11.11 10.90
N THR A 239 22.96 11.20 11.36
CA THR A 239 24.12 10.74 10.58
C THR A 239 24.80 9.55 11.25
N THR A 240 25.39 8.67 10.45
CA THR A 240 26.09 7.48 10.96
C THR A 240 27.18 7.86 11.97
N GLU A 241 27.90 8.96 11.75
CA GLU A 241 28.97 9.43 12.63
C GLU A 241 28.42 9.87 14.00
N LYS A 242 27.28 10.56 14.01
CA LYS A 242 26.61 10.99 15.24
C LYS A 242 26.08 9.80 16.03
N VAL A 243 25.49 8.81 15.35
CA VAL A 243 25.04 7.54 15.96
C VAL A 243 26.23 6.80 16.58
N MET A 244 27.34 6.66 15.84
CA MET A 244 28.57 6.05 16.35
C MET A 244 29.13 6.79 17.56
N SER A 245 29.18 8.12 17.53
CA SER A 245 29.66 8.95 18.64
C SER A 245 28.79 8.80 19.89
N MET A 246 27.47 8.90 19.73
CA MET A 246 26.49 8.67 20.80
C MET A 246 26.66 7.28 21.44
N LEU A 247 26.88 6.25 20.63
CA LEU A 247 27.10 4.87 21.09
C LEU A 247 28.57 4.59 21.47
N LYS A 248 29.46 5.59 21.42
CA LYS A 248 30.91 5.49 21.67
C LYS A 248 31.59 4.36 20.89
N LEU A 249 31.17 4.15 19.65
CA LEU A 249 31.76 3.18 18.71
C LEU A 249 32.77 3.91 17.83
N ASN A 250 34.03 3.52 17.90
CA ASN A 250 35.11 4.23 17.21
C ASN A 250 35.36 3.76 15.76
N GLN A 251 34.68 2.70 15.33
CA GLN A 251 34.83 2.09 14.00
C GLN A 251 33.46 1.64 13.48
N HIS A 252 33.19 1.89 12.20
CA HIS A 252 31.88 1.64 11.58
C HIS A 252 31.45 0.17 11.65
N TYR A 253 32.36 -0.77 11.45
CA TYR A 253 32.03 -2.19 11.54
C TYR A 253 31.49 -2.59 12.93
N LEU A 254 31.84 -1.88 14.01
CA LEU A 254 31.28 -2.15 15.34
C LEU A 254 29.79 -1.79 15.39
N LEU A 255 29.35 -0.78 14.63
CA LEU A 255 27.93 -0.44 14.51
C LEU A 255 27.17 -1.54 13.77
N VAL A 256 27.78 -2.11 12.73
CA VAL A 256 27.25 -3.27 11.99
C VAL A 256 27.11 -4.48 12.92
N GLU A 257 28.15 -4.84 13.66
CA GLU A 257 28.11 -5.95 14.62
C GLU A 257 27.09 -5.70 15.75
N MET A 258 26.93 -4.44 16.18
CA MET A 258 25.88 -4.06 17.13
C MET A 258 24.49 -4.29 16.54
N GLY A 259 24.24 -3.90 15.28
CA GLY A 259 22.99 -4.17 14.59
C GLY A 259 22.66 -5.67 14.52
N ILE A 260 23.66 -6.50 14.23
CA ILE A 260 23.53 -7.97 14.20
C ILE A 260 23.10 -8.53 15.56
N VAL A 261 23.75 -8.10 16.65
CA VAL A 261 23.45 -8.60 18.01
C VAL A 261 22.17 -8.02 18.57
N ALA A 262 21.85 -6.75 18.27
CA ALA A 262 20.57 -6.15 18.65
C ALA A 262 19.40 -6.83 17.94
N GLY A 263 19.65 -7.42 16.77
CA GLY A 263 18.66 -8.08 15.93
C GLY A 263 18.18 -7.12 14.84
N ASN A 264 18.76 -7.25 13.66
CA ASN A 264 18.27 -6.62 12.43
C ASN A 264 17.26 -7.52 11.72
N ASP A 265 16.84 -7.17 10.51
CA ASP A 265 15.83 -7.94 9.77
C ASP A 265 16.31 -9.36 9.38
N PHE A 266 17.62 -9.62 9.34
CA PHE A 266 18.20 -10.94 9.03
C PHE A 266 18.46 -11.80 10.28
N THR A 267 18.97 -11.20 11.36
CA THR A 267 19.37 -11.93 12.58
C THR A 267 18.32 -11.88 13.68
N GLY A 268 17.37 -10.95 13.60
CA GLY A 268 16.28 -10.76 14.57
C GLY A 268 15.53 -12.04 14.95
N PRO A 269 15.12 -12.91 14.00
CA PRO A 269 14.45 -14.17 14.32
C PRO A 269 15.27 -15.08 15.25
N PHE A 270 16.57 -15.20 15.01
CA PHE A 270 17.48 -16.00 15.83
C PHE A 270 17.73 -15.36 17.19
N MET A 271 17.95 -14.04 17.19
CA MET A 271 18.27 -13.29 18.40
C MET A 271 17.11 -13.29 19.41
N ARG A 272 15.89 -13.01 18.93
CA ARG A 272 14.66 -13.05 19.74
C ARG A 272 14.24 -14.48 20.09
N GLY A 273 14.53 -15.45 19.22
CA GLY A 273 14.22 -16.87 19.38
C GLY A 273 15.00 -17.58 20.50
N GLY A 274 15.89 -16.87 21.20
CA GLY A 274 16.53 -17.39 22.42
C GLY A 274 17.98 -16.99 22.58
N LEU A 275 18.70 -16.59 21.52
CA LEU A 275 20.12 -16.28 21.65
C LEU A 275 20.39 -15.11 22.59
N HIS A 276 19.51 -14.09 22.58
CA HIS A 276 19.62 -12.98 23.54
C HIS A 276 19.66 -13.45 24.99
N SER A 277 18.95 -14.54 25.36
CA SER A 277 18.91 -15.05 26.74
C SER A 277 20.24 -15.57 27.25
N GLN A 278 21.13 -15.94 26.33
CA GLN A 278 22.41 -16.57 26.63
C GLN A 278 23.59 -15.60 26.50
N LEU A 279 23.32 -14.34 26.14
CA LEU A 279 24.34 -13.30 26.11
C LEU A 279 24.50 -12.65 27.48
N ASP A 280 25.74 -12.40 27.87
CA ASP A 280 26.12 -11.69 29.10
C ASP A 280 25.99 -10.16 28.97
N VAL A 281 24.93 -9.71 28.30
CA VAL A 281 24.59 -8.28 28.18
C VAL A 281 24.07 -7.80 29.53
N ARG A 282 24.87 -6.98 30.23
CA ARG A 282 24.51 -6.44 31.54
C ARG A 282 23.29 -5.49 31.44
N GLY A 283 22.30 -5.70 32.30
CA GLY A 283 21.14 -4.82 32.44
C GLY A 283 20.04 -5.05 31.40
N ARG A 284 19.28 -3.99 31.07
CA ARG A 284 18.19 -4.06 30.09
C ARG A 284 18.75 -4.33 28.68
N ARG A 285 18.10 -5.18 27.90
CA ARG A 285 18.46 -5.40 26.49
C ARG A 285 18.03 -4.19 25.66
N CYS A 286 18.93 -3.23 25.53
CA CYS A 286 18.79 -2.04 24.72
C CYS A 286 20.06 -1.78 23.91
N VAL A 287 19.93 -0.92 22.90
CA VAL A 287 20.99 -0.61 21.93
C VAL A 287 22.28 -0.12 22.60
N GLN A 288 22.18 0.68 23.66
CA GLN A 288 23.34 1.18 24.39
C GLN A 288 24.13 0.06 25.08
N ASN A 289 23.42 -0.93 25.62
CA ASN A 289 24.05 -2.08 26.29
C ASN A 289 24.64 -3.05 25.27
N PHE A 290 23.99 -3.26 24.13
CA PHE A 290 24.58 -4.01 23.01
C PHE A 290 25.83 -3.31 22.45
N ALA A 291 25.82 -1.98 22.32
CA ALA A 291 27.01 -1.22 21.94
C ALA A 291 28.14 -1.39 22.98
N GLY A 292 27.81 -1.36 24.28
CA GLY A 292 28.76 -1.67 25.35
C GLY A 292 29.36 -3.06 25.25
N TRP A 293 28.53 -4.05 24.98
CA TRP A 293 28.93 -5.44 24.77
C TRP A 293 29.86 -5.59 23.55
N ILE A 294 29.53 -4.96 22.42
CA ILE A 294 30.36 -4.97 21.22
C ILE A 294 31.69 -4.24 21.42
N ARG A 295 31.77 -3.19 22.25
CA ARG A 295 33.08 -2.59 22.57
C ARG A 295 34.03 -3.58 23.25
N HIS A 296 33.49 -4.54 24.01
CA HIS A 296 34.27 -5.58 24.67
C HIS A 296 34.67 -6.71 23.70
N TYR A 297 33.69 -7.35 23.06
CA TYR A 297 33.94 -8.52 22.19
C TYR A 297 34.43 -8.16 20.79
N ARG A 298 34.18 -6.93 20.33
CA ARG A 298 34.44 -6.38 18.99
C ARG A 298 33.59 -6.98 17.87
N ASN A 299 33.46 -8.30 17.81
CA ASN A 299 32.71 -9.02 16.78
C ASN A 299 31.87 -10.14 17.41
N VAL A 300 30.78 -10.53 16.74
CA VAL A 300 29.91 -11.66 17.13
C VAL A 300 30.71 -12.95 17.29
N ASP A 301 31.60 -13.22 16.34
CA ASP A 301 32.39 -14.46 16.24
C ASP A 301 33.43 -14.60 17.37
N LYS A 302 33.69 -13.52 18.13
CA LYS A 302 34.62 -13.52 19.27
C LYS A 302 33.94 -13.90 20.58
N HIS A 303 32.61 -13.95 20.61
CA HIS A 303 31.89 -14.47 21.76
C HIS A 303 31.81 -16.01 21.67
N PRO A 304 32.30 -16.78 22.67
CA PRO A 304 32.41 -18.23 22.56
C PRO A 304 31.10 -18.93 22.20
N PHE A 305 29.99 -18.52 22.82
CA PHE A 305 28.68 -19.11 22.56
C PHE A 305 28.15 -18.79 21.15
N LEU A 306 28.32 -17.56 20.65
CA LEU A 306 27.82 -17.21 19.32
C LEU A 306 28.69 -17.82 18.22
N CYS A 307 30.00 -17.94 18.46
CA CYS A 307 30.91 -18.65 17.57
C CYS A 307 30.52 -20.13 17.43
N ASP A 308 30.31 -20.83 18.56
CA ASP A 308 29.82 -22.20 18.57
C ASP A 308 28.44 -22.32 17.90
N HIS A 309 27.52 -21.39 18.17
CA HIS A 309 26.21 -21.39 17.53
C HIS A 309 26.30 -21.20 16.00
N MET A 310 27.15 -20.29 15.50
CA MET A 310 27.39 -20.13 14.06
C MET A 310 28.02 -21.38 13.41
N GLN A 311 28.75 -22.20 14.17
CA GLN A 311 29.26 -23.47 13.66
C GLN A 311 28.16 -24.53 13.57
N ARG A 312 27.20 -24.51 14.50
CA ARG A 312 26.11 -25.50 14.59
C ARG A 312 24.89 -25.14 13.74
N ASP A 313 24.60 -23.86 13.57
CA ASP A 313 23.49 -23.33 12.78
C ASP A 313 24.01 -22.58 11.54
N PRO A 314 24.03 -23.24 10.36
CA PRO A 314 24.42 -22.60 9.11
C PRO A 314 23.55 -21.41 8.73
N ASN A 315 22.27 -21.40 9.10
CA ASN A 315 21.33 -20.33 8.74
C ASN A 315 21.65 -19.06 9.53
N PHE A 316 21.91 -19.17 10.83
CA PHE A 316 22.35 -18.04 11.64
C PHE A 316 23.68 -17.48 11.11
N ARG A 317 24.64 -18.35 10.80
CA ARG A 317 25.93 -17.93 10.22
C ARG A 317 25.74 -17.18 8.90
N GLN A 318 24.87 -17.68 8.02
CA GLN A 318 24.55 -17.02 6.76
C GLN A 318 23.90 -15.65 6.99
N ALA A 319 22.96 -15.53 7.94
CA ALA A 319 22.31 -14.27 8.30
C ALA A 319 23.32 -13.22 8.83
N VAL A 320 24.31 -13.64 9.62
CA VAL A 320 25.40 -12.77 10.09
C VAL A 320 26.24 -12.27 8.91
N TYR A 321 26.68 -13.16 8.02
CA TYR A 321 27.46 -12.75 6.83
C TYR A 321 26.66 -11.87 5.88
N HIS A 322 25.37 -12.18 5.68
CA HIS A 322 24.47 -11.37 4.87
C HIS A 322 24.34 -9.95 5.44
N SER A 323 24.11 -9.82 6.75
CA SER A 323 24.05 -8.54 7.44
C SER A 323 25.32 -7.70 7.25
N ARG A 324 26.50 -8.34 7.38
CA ARG A 324 27.78 -7.68 7.13
C ARG A 324 27.88 -7.17 5.70
N ASN A 325 27.49 -7.98 4.72
CA ASN A 325 27.54 -7.59 3.31
C ASN A 325 26.54 -6.50 2.95
N PHE A 326 25.34 -6.54 3.54
CA PHE A 326 24.29 -5.55 3.38
C PHE A 326 24.77 -4.16 3.85
N TYR A 327 25.11 -3.99 5.13
CA TYR A 327 25.50 -2.67 5.66
C TYR A 327 26.85 -2.14 5.17
N ASN A 328 27.70 -3.00 4.61
CA ASN A 328 28.94 -2.59 3.95
C ASN A 328 28.78 -2.43 2.43
N GLU A 329 27.55 -2.56 1.93
CA GLU A 329 27.16 -2.40 0.51
C GLU A 329 27.91 -3.32 -0.46
N ARG A 330 28.42 -4.46 0.04
CA ARG A 330 29.18 -5.45 -0.74
C ARG A 330 28.27 -6.44 -1.48
N GLY A 331 26.99 -6.49 -1.11
CA GLY A 331 25.99 -7.33 -1.77
C GLY A 331 25.50 -6.75 -3.10
N THR A 332 25.04 -7.61 -3.99
CA THR A 332 24.19 -7.21 -5.10
C THR A 332 22.77 -6.95 -4.58
N PRO A 333 22.04 -5.96 -5.11
CA PRO A 333 20.61 -5.82 -4.84
C PRO A 333 19.87 -7.13 -5.15
N ASP A 334 18.76 -7.37 -4.46
CA ASP A 334 17.92 -8.53 -4.73
C ASP A 334 17.49 -8.53 -6.19
N ALA A 335 17.53 -9.72 -6.81
CA ALA A 335 17.13 -9.92 -8.18
C ALA A 335 15.98 -10.93 -8.25
N PRO A 336 15.02 -10.74 -9.18
CA PRO A 336 13.96 -11.71 -9.37
C PRO A 336 14.54 -13.03 -9.93
N PRO A 337 13.93 -14.18 -9.61
CA PRO A 337 14.25 -15.44 -10.26
C PRO A 337 14.13 -15.31 -11.78
N ARG A 338 15.18 -15.69 -12.50
CA ARG A 338 15.19 -15.64 -13.97
C ARG A 338 14.52 -16.88 -14.55
N LYS A 339 13.23 -16.76 -14.89
CA LYS A 339 12.40 -17.79 -15.56
C LYS A 339 12.25 -17.52 -17.06
N GLY A 340 13.35 -17.15 -17.72
CA GLY A 340 13.39 -16.88 -19.16
C GLY A 340 12.89 -15.49 -19.56
N PHE A 341 12.38 -15.37 -20.80
CA PHE A 341 12.02 -14.08 -21.42
C PHE A 341 10.96 -13.29 -20.64
N TYR A 342 10.01 -13.96 -19.99
CA TYR A 342 8.92 -13.28 -19.30
C TYR A 342 9.43 -12.49 -18.09
N SER A 343 10.42 -13.02 -17.36
CA SER A 343 11.00 -12.32 -16.21
C SER A 343 11.61 -10.99 -16.63
N GLN A 344 12.33 -10.96 -17.76
CA GLN A 344 12.92 -9.74 -18.31
C GLN A 344 11.85 -8.71 -18.69
N VAL A 345 10.81 -9.14 -19.42
CA VAL A 345 9.71 -8.25 -19.82
C VAL A 345 9.00 -7.66 -18.60
N ILE A 346 8.70 -8.48 -17.59
CA ILE A 346 8.01 -8.03 -16.37
C ILE A 346 8.91 -7.07 -15.59
N GLU A 347 10.18 -7.40 -15.40
CA GLU A 347 11.18 -6.57 -14.73
C GLU A 347 11.33 -5.20 -15.39
N GLU A 348 11.51 -5.14 -16.72
CA GLU A 348 11.60 -3.88 -17.47
C GLU A 348 10.32 -3.02 -17.36
N ASN A 349 9.15 -3.66 -17.38
CA ASN A 349 7.88 -2.95 -17.23
C ASN A 349 7.65 -2.47 -15.79
N ILE A 350 8.20 -3.14 -14.77
CA ILE A 350 8.20 -2.66 -13.38
C ILE A 350 9.14 -1.46 -13.25
N HIS A 351 10.37 -1.54 -13.76
CA HIS A 351 11.34 -0.44 -13.71
C HIS A 351 10.81 0.81 -14.43
N SER A 352 10.11 0.66 -15.56
CA SER A 352 9.47 1.78 -16.27
C SER A 352 8.12 2.20 -15.65
N GLY A 353 7.71 1.57 -14.55
CA GLY A 353 6.50 1.87 -13.80
C GLY A 353 5.19 1.59 -14.54
N LYS A 354 5.23 0.75 -15.58
CA LYS A 354 4.06 0.28 -16.33
C LYS A 354 3.35 -0.86 -15.61
N PHE A 355 4.10 -1.72 -14.92
CA PHE A 355 3.59 -2.87 -14.18
C PHE A 355 3.74 -2.66 -12.67
N PRO A 356 2.75 -3.06 -11.85
CA PRO A 356 2.93 -3.14 -10.41
C PRO A 356 3.84 -4.32 -10.03
N THR A 357 4.55 -4.19 -8.92
CA THR A 357 5.59 -5.15 -8.47
C THR A 357 5.02 -6.53 -8.11
N ASN A 358 3.74 -6.61 -7.75
CA ASN A 358 3.05 -7.88 -7.47
C ASN A 358 2.93 -8.80 -8.70
N LEU A 359 3.04 -8.29 -9.94
CA LEU A 359 3.09 -9.15 -11.13
C LEU A 359 4.35 -10.02 -11.16
N MET A 360 5.48 -9.52 -10.64
CA MET A 360 6.68 -10.34 -10.47
C MET A 360 6.46 -11.44 -9.43
N SER A 361 5.77 -11.14 -8.33
CA SER A 361 5.39 -12.15 -7.34
C SER A 361 4.53 -13.26 -7.96
N MET A 362 3.51 -12.89 -8.74
CA MET A 362 2.65 -13.85 -9.43
C MET A 362 3.44 -14.72 -10.40
N HIS A 363 4.36 -14.10 -11.16
CA HIS A 363 5.28 -14.82 -12.05
C HIS A 363 6.20 -15.79 -11.29
N ASN A 364 6.49 -15.50 -10.02
CA ASN A 364 7.24 -16.37 -9.12
C ASN A 364 6.37 -17.36 -8.33
N ASN A 365 5.14 -17.62 -8.79
CA ASN A 365 4.21 -18.56 -8.16
C ASN A 365 3.81 -18.18 -6.72
N PHE A 366 3.75 -16.87 -6.45
CA PHE A 366 3.41 -16.32 -5.15
C PHE A 366 2.42 -15.16 -5.26
N TYR A 367 1.37 -15.17 -4.43
CA TYR A 367 0.48 -14.03 -4.28
C TYR A 367 0.06 -13.86 -2.82
N TRP A 368 0.19 -12.65 -2.29
CA TRP A 368 -0.25 -12.31 -0.94
C TRP A 368 -1.54 -11.50 -1.01
N TYR A 369 -2.60 -11.99 -0.37
CA TYR A 369 -3.88 -11.29 -0.30
C TYR A 369 -3.71 -9.94 0.35
N ARG A 370 -4.38 -8.94 -0.21
CA ARG A 370 -4.49 -7.64 0.43
C ARG A 370 -5.36 -7.78 1.69
N MET A 371 -4.94 -7.18 2.80
CA MET A 371 -5.82 -6.99 3.94
C MET A 371 -6.81 -5.87 3.62
N LEU A 372 -8.09 -6.14 3.81
CA LEU A 372 -9.20 -5.24 3.48
C LEU A 372 -10.10 -5.06 4.70
N LEU A 373 -10.73 -3.89 4.80
CA LEU A 373 -11.77 -3.66 5.80
C LEU A 373 -13.09 -4.24 5.27
N GLU A 374 -13.34 -5.51 5.58
CA GLU A 374 -14.54 -6.25 5.20
C GLU A 374 -15.05 -7.06 6.38
N ASP A 375 -16.29 -7.57 6.32
CA ASP A 375 -16.83 -8.42 7.37
C ASP A 375 -15.95 -9.66 7.57
N THR A 376 -15.45 -9.81 8.81
CA THR A 376 -14.60 -10.93 9.20
C THR A 376 -15.33 -11.97 10.05
N SER A 377 -16.66 -11.89 10.14
CA SER A 377 -17.45 -12.90 10.84
C SER A 377 -17.20 -14.30 10.25
N PRO A 378 -17.11 -15.36 11.08
CA PRO A 378 -16.86 -16.71 10.58
C PRO A 378 -17.86 -17.12 9.48
N GLY A 379 -17.34 -17.59 8.35
CA GLY A 379 -18.14 -17.97 7.18
C GLY A 379 -18.53 -16.82 6.25
N ALA A 380 -18.31 -15.55 6.63
CA ALA A 380 -18.46 -14.42 5.71
C ALA A 380 -17.43 -14.54 4.59
N PRO A 381 -17.81 -14.33 3.32
CA PRO A 381 -16.89 -14.48 2.21
C PRO A 381 -15.80 -13.40 2.26
N SER A 382 -14.67 -13.65 1.59
CA SER A 382 -13.61 -12.65 1.39
C SER A 382 -13.47 -12.34 -0.09
N VAL A 383 -13.34 -11.06 -0.44
CA VAL A 383 -13.24 -10.65 -1.85
C VAL A 383 -12.00 -11.22 -2.54
N GLU A 384 -10.87 -11.32 -1.85
CA GLU A 384 -9.67 -11.93 -2.43
C GLU A 384 -9.95 -13.38 -2.81
N CYS A 385 -10.64 -14.16 -1.97
CA CYS A 385 -11.09 -15.51 -2.36
C CYS A 385 -12.10 -15.48 -3.52
N ALA A 386 -13.05 -14.55 -3.53
CA ALA A 386 -14.07 -14.44 -4.58
C ALA A 386 -13.47 -14.08 -5.96
N LEU A 387 -12.37 -13.31 -6.00
CA LEU A 387 -11.69 -12.87 -7.22
C LEU A 387 -10.62 -13.84 -7.75
N THR A 388 -10.49 -15.03 -7.15
CA THR A 388 -9.53 -16.07 -7.56
C THR A 388 -9.59 -16.36 -9.05
N GLN A 389 -10.79 -16.46 -9.64
CA GLN A 389 -10.94 -16.75 -11.07
C GLN A 389 -10.36 -15.63 -11.95
N LEU A 390 -10.55 -14.37 -11.57
CA LEU A 390 -10.00 -13.23 -12.31
C LEU A 390 -8.46 -13.22 -12.23
N ARG A 391 -7.90 -13.54 -11.05
CA ARG A 391 -6.45 -13.71 -10.90
C ARG A 391 -5.91 -14.89 -11.70
N ALA A 392 -6.63 -16.01 -11.80
CA ALA A 392 -6.22 -17.16 -12.60
C ALA A 392 -6.03 -16.83 -14.09
N TYR A 393 -6.79 -15.87 -14.63
CA TYR A 393 -6.53 -15.31 -15.97
C TYR A 393 -5.21 -14.54 -16.04
N VAL A 394 -4.93 -13.69 -15.05
CA VAL A 394 -3.66 -12.96 -14.95
C VAL A 394 -2.49 -13.94 -14.86
N TYR A 395 -2.61 -14.99 -14.04
CA TYR A 395 -1.61 -16.06 -13.92
C TYR A 395 -1.33 -16.71 -15.26
N ARG A 396 -2.36 -17.01 -16.06
CA ARG A 396 -2.15 -17.62 -17.37
C ARG A 396 -1.35 -16.71 -18.31
N ILE A 397 -1.53 -15.40 -18.22
CA ILE A 397 -0.78 -14.42 -19.03
C ILE A 397 0.69 -14.36 -18.59
N VAL A 398 0.95 -14.24 -17.28
CA VAL A 398 2.28 -13.96 -16.73
C VAL A 398 3.14 -15.19 -16.45
N LEU A 399 2.55 -16.39 -16.37
CA LEU A 399 3.30 -17.62 -16.14
C LEU A 399 3.82 -18.26 -17.45
N PRO A 400 5.03 -18.84 -17.44
CA PRO A 400 5.47 -19.76 -18.48
C PRO A 400 4.47 -20.91 -18.68
N ARG A 401 4.38 -21.47 -19.89
CA ARG A 401 3.38 -22.53 -20.19
C ARG A 401 3.51 -23.80 -19.36
N HIS A 402 4.72 -24.14 -18.92
CA HIS A 402 4.98 -25.31 -18.09
C HIS A 402 4.67 -25.07 -16.61
N GLU A 403 4.45 -23.83 -16.19
CA GLU A 403 3.99 -23.48 -14.85
C GLU A 403 2.49 -23.18 -14.89
N GLN A 404 1.78 -23.73 -13.91
CA GLN A 404 0.34 -23.59 -13.82
C GLN A 404 -0.15 -23.26 -12.42
N ILE A 405 0.71 -23.25 -11.39
CA ILE A 405 0.28 -23.14 -9.99
C ILE A 405 0.88 -21.89 -9.35
N VAL A 406 0.04 -21.08 -8.71
CA VAL A 406 0.43 -19.97 -7.84
C VAL A 406 -0.02 -20.28 -6.42
N ASN A 407 0.88 -20.07 -5.45
CA ASN A 407 0.55 -20.17 -4.03
C ASN A 407 0.00 -18.82 -3.55
N GLU A 408 -1.26 -18.82 -3.11
CA GLU A 408 -1.93 -17.67 -2.52
C GLU A 408 -1.89 -17.75 -0.99
N TYR A 409 -1.62 -16.61 -0.33
CA TYR A 409 -1.45 -16.51 1.12
C TYR A 409 -2.32 -15.40 1.69
N GLY A 410 -3.11 -15.69 2.72
CA GLY A 410 -3.85 -14.68 3.46
C GLY A 410 -5.11 -15.19 4.13
N ARG A 411 -6.02 -14.30 4.48
CA ARG A 411 -7.29 -14.63 5.15
C ARG A 411 -8.21 -15.45 4.22
N SER A 412 -8.94 -16.39 4.79
CA SER A 412 -10.08 -17.05 4.14
C SER A 412 -11.36 -16.89 4.98
N PRO A 413 -12.54 -17.23 4.46
CA PRO A 413 -13.80 -17.20 5.23
C PRO A 413 -13.77 -18.03 6.53
N TYR A 414 -12.89 -19.03 6.60
CA TYR A 414 -12.85 -20.02 7.67
C TYR A 414 -11.58 -19.96 8.51
N GLU A 415 -10.52 -19.34 7.98
CA GLU A 415 -9.19 -19.33 8.59
C GLU A 415 -8.62 -17.91 8.60
N SER A 416 -8.03 -17.51 9.72
CA SER A 416 -7.34 -16.23 9.85
C SER A 416 -6.16 -16.12 8.86
N PHE A 417 -5.52 -17.26 8.55
CA PHE A 417 -4.45 -17.36 7.58
C PHE A 417 -4.48 -18.73 6.90
N ARG A 418 -4.42 -18.73 5.56
CA ARG A 418 -4.44 -19.92 4.70
C ARG A 418 -3.38 -19.79 3.61
N LYS A 419 -2.76 -20.91 3.25
CA LYS A 419 -2.06 -21.11 1.98
C LYS A 419 -2.96 -21.92 1.04
N ALA A 420 -3.19 -21.42 -0.17
CA ALA A 420 -3.98 -22.11 -1.20
C ALA A 420 -3.19 -22.22 -2.51
N GLU A 421 -3.28 -23.36 -3.19
CA GLU A 421 -2.71 -23.55 -4.53
C GLU A 421 -3.78 -23.28 -5.58
N ILE A 422 -3.54 -22.27 -6.42
CA ILE A 422 -4.47 -21.84 -7.46
C ILE A 422 -3.88 -22.14 -8.83
N ASN A 423 -4.66 -22.83 -9.66
CA ASN A 423 -4.29 -23.11 -11.04
C ASN A 423 -4.56 -21.89 -11.93
N ALA A 424 -3.60 -21.55 -12.78
CA ALA A 424 -3.81 -20.67 -13.92
C ALA A 424 -4.87 -21.28 -14.83
N ILE A 425 -5.71 -20.42 -15.42
CA ILE A 425 -6.80 -20.90 -16.24
C ILE A 425 -6.28 -21.48 -17.57
N ASP A 426 -6.81 -22.61 -18.00
CA ASP A 426 -6.54 -23.20 -19.32
C ASP A 426 -7.65 -22.79 -20.30
N ASP A 427 -7.72 -21.49 -20.61
CA ASP A 427 -8.64 -20.91 -21.59
C ASP A 427 -7.82 -20.20 -22.69
N GLY A 428 -8.09 -20.53 -23.96
CA GLY A 428 -7.47 -19.90 -25.13
C GLY A 428 -7.72 -18.40 -25.26
N LYS A 429 -8.65 -17.83 -24.47
CA LYS A 429 -8.92 -16.39 -24.39
C LYS A 429 -7.80 -15.59 -23.71
N ALA A 430 -6.95 -16.21 -22.88
CA ALA A 430 -5.84 -15.54 -22.22
C ALA A 430 -4.56 -15.65 -23.06
N PRO A 431 -4.15 -14.59 -23.79
CA PRO A 431 -2.93 -14.65 -24.57
C PRO A 431 -1.71 -14.70 -23.64
N PRO A 432 -0.66 -15.46 -23.98
CA PRO A 432 0.61 -15.39 -23.28
C PRO A 432 1.23 -13.98 -23.39
N LEU A 433 1.98 -13.56 -22.36
CA LEU A 433 2.54 -12.20 -22.26
C LEU A 433 3.25 -11.70 -23.53
N HIS A 434 4.10 -12.53 -24.16
CA HIS A 434 4.86 -12.15 -25.36
C HIS A 434 4.00 -11.85 -26.60
N LYS A 435 2.71 -12.21 -26.61
CA LYS A 435 1.78 -11.90 -27.71
C LYS A 435 1.03 -10.59 -27.49
N ILE A 436 1.12 -10.01 -26.29
CA ILE A 436 0.48 -8.76 -25.96
C ILE A 436 1.44 -7.63 -26.35
N GLN A 437 1.01 -6.77 -27.24
CA GLN A 437 1.80 -5.63 -27.72
C GLN A 437 1.10 -4.33 -27.33
N SER A 438 1.88 -3.36 -26.83
CA SER A 438 1.34 -2.10 -26.32
C SER A 438 0.66 -1.23 -27.38
N ASP A 439 1.01 -1.39 -28.66
CA ASP A 439 0.41 -0.67 -29.79
C ASP A 439 -0.92 -1.31 -30.26
N LYS A 440 -1.24 -2.53 -29.83
CA LYS A 440 -2.45 -3.27 -30.23
C LYS A 440 -3.63 -3.03 -29.28
N ILE A 441 -3.88 -1.76 -28.95
CA ILE A 441 -4.89 -1.34 -27.95
C ILE A 441 -6.27 -1.98 -28.20
N PHE A 442 -6.76 -2.00 -29.44
CA PHE A 442 -8.07 -2.59 -29.75
C PHE A 442 -8.15 -4.11 -29.49
N ASN A 443 -7.08 -4.85 -29.79
CA ASN A 443 -7.01 -6.28 -29.49
C ASN A 443 -6.94 -6.50 -27.98
N ASN A 444 -6.15 -5.68 -27.29
CA ASN A 444 -6.00 -5.76 -25.83
C ASN A 444 -7.32 -5.45 -25.12
N LEU A 445 -8.09 -4.45 -25.59
CA LEU A 445 -9.44 -4.16 -25.10
C LEU A 445 -10.42 -5.31 -25.37
N ARG A 446 -10.29 -6.00 -26.52
CA ARG A 446 -11.09 -7.22 -26.81
C ARG A 446 -10.76 -8.35 -25.85
N THR A 447 -9.47 -8.58 -25.56
CA THR A 447 -9.05 -9.57 -24.55
C THR A 447 -9.56 -9.17 -23.15
N PHE A 448 -9.48 -7.89 -22.80
CA PHE A 448 -10.03 -7.39 -21.54
C PHE A 448 -11.53 -7.69 -21.43
N HIS A 449 -12.30 -7.40 -22.47
CA HIS A 449 -13.73 -7.74 -22.57
C HIS A 449 -13.98 -9.23 -22.33
N GLN A 450 -13.27 -10.10 -23.05
CA GLN A 450 -13.44 -11.56 -22.96
C GLN A 450 -13.19 -12.08 -21.54
N ILE A 451 -12.18 -11.53 -20.85
CA ILE A 451 -11.84 -11.92 -19.48
C ILE A 451 -12.86 -11.34 -18.48
N MET A 452 -13.23 -10.07 -18.60
CA MET A 452 -14.19 -9.43 -17.69
C MET A 452 -15.63 -9.93 -17.88
N SER A 453 -15.95 -10.56 -19.00
CA SER A 453 -17.25 -11.21 -19.22
C SER A 453 -17.21 -12.72 -19.01
N CYS A 454 -16.12 -13.29 -18.46
CA CYS A 454 -15.94 -14.74 -18.37
C CYS A 454 -16.95 -15.48 -17.48
N GLN A 455 -17.63 -14.77 -16.56
CA GLN A 455 -18.64 -15.34 -15.67
C GLN A 455 -20.08 -15.10 -16.17
N GLU A 456 -20.27 -14.33 -17.24
CA GLU A 456 -21.59 -14.05 -17.81
C GLU A 456 -22.12 -15.28 -18.57
N ARG A 457 -23.43 -15.56 -18.45
CA ARG A 457 -24.10 -16.66 -19.16
C ARG A 457 -24.90 -16.08 -20.32
N GLY A 458 -24.61 -16.46 -21.57
CA GLY A 458 -25.39 -16.01 -22.74
C GLY A 458 -24.62 -16.04 -24.06
N PRO A 459 -25.28 -15.70 -25.20
CA PRO A 459 -24.59 -15.43 -26.48
C PRO A 459 -23.55 -14.32 -26.31
N GLU A 460 -22.55 -14.24 -27.21
CA GLU A 460 -21.38 -13.35 -27.09
C GLU A 460 -21.72 -12.00 -26.43
N ALA A 461 -21.17 -11.77 -25.24
CA ALA A 461 -21.48 -10.60 -24.44
C ALA A 461 -21.25 -9.33 -25.26
N VAL A 462 -22.15 -8.36 -25.13
CA VAL A 462 -22.02 -7.06 -25.83
C VAL A 462 -20.70 -6.41 -25.43
N ASN A 463 -19.91 -5.99 -26.42
CA ASN A 463 -18.70 -5.22 -26.13
C ASN A 463 -19.07 -3.83 -25.61
N TRP A 464 -18.94 -3.62 -24.29
CA TRP A 464 -19.32 -2.37 -23.64
C TRP A 464 -18.43 -1.18 -24.03
N PHE A 465 -17.21 -1.41 -24.54
CA PHE A 465 -16.36 -0.33 -25.04
C PHE A 465 -16.91 0.27 -26.33
N ASP A 466 -17.43 -0.55 -27.24
CA ASP A 466 -18.04 -0.08 -28.49
C ASP A 466 -19.35 0.66 -28.20
N ARG A 467 -20.08 0.24 -27.17
CA ARG A 467 -21.37 0.83 -26.80
C ARG A 467 -21.27 2.15 -26.06
N TYR A 468 -20.33 2.27 -25.12
CA TYR A 468 -20.27 3.38 -24.17
C TYR A 468 -18.95 4.15 -24.16
N GLY A 469 -18.01 3.78 -25.02
CA GLY A 469 -16.64 4.30 -24.99
C GLY A 469 -15.80 3.66 -23.89
N ARG A 470 -14.49 3.98 -23.89
CA ARG A 470 -13.49 3.31 -23.04
C ARG A 470 -13.74 3.48 -21.54
N LYS A 471 -13.95 4.73 -21.09
CA LYS A 471 -14.17 5.04 -19.67
C LYS A 471 -15.47 4.43 -19.13
N ASN A 472 -16.61 4.73 -19.75
CA ASN A 472 -17.90 4.21 -19.27
C ASN A 472 -18.02 2.70 -19.51
N GLY A 473 -17.49 2.17 -20.61
CA GLY A 473 -17.44 0.73 -20.87
C GLY A 473 -16.68 -0.01 -19.78
N PHE A 474 -15.55 0.53 -19.30
CA PHE A 474 -14.82 -0.02 -18.16
C PHE A 474 -15.65 -0.02 -16.87
N ILE A 475 -16.34 1.09 -16.56
CA ILE A 475 -17.25 1.16 -15.39
C ILE A 475 -18.34 0.09 -15.51
N VAL A 476 -18.92 -0.10 -16.70
CA VAL A 476 -19.92 -1.14 -16.98
C VAL A 476 -19.37 -2.55 -16.74
N TYR A 477 -18.15 -2.86 -17.20
CA TYR A 477 -17.52 -4.17 -16.94
C TYR A 477 -17.38 -4.45 -15.44
N ILE A 478 -16.90 -3.48 -14.67
CA ILE A 478 -16.71 -3.67 -13.23
C ILE A 478 -18.06 -3.84 -12.55
N LEU A 479 -19.06 -3.00 -12.85
CA LEU A 479 -20.39 -3.12 -12.25
C LEU A 479 -21.06 -4.46 -12.60
N ARG A 480 -20.96 -4.93 -13.85
CA ARG A 480 -21.50 -6.23 -14.26
C ARG A 480 -20.79 -7.38 -13.57
N PHE A 481 -19.46 -7.38 -13.55
CA PHE A 481 -18.70 -8.41 -12.85
C PHE A 481 -19.05 -8.41 -11.36
N PHE A 482 -19.21 -7.23 -10.74
CA PHE A 482 -19.63 -7.10 -9.35
C PHE A 482 -21.00 -7.73 -9.09
N ILE A 483 -22.00 -7.50 -9.96
CA ILE A 483 -23.31 -8.13 -9.83
C ILE A 483 -23.20 -9.65 -9.99
N VAL A 484 -22.52 -10.15 -11.02
CA VAL A 484 -22.36 -11.60 -11.27
C VAL A 484 -21.70 -12.30 -10.08
N LEU A 485 -20.74 -11.63 -9.45
CA LEU A 485 -20.03 -12.13 -8.29
C LEU A 485 -20.92 -12.19 -7.05
N ASN A 486 -21.83 -11.23 -6.87
CA ASN A 486 -22.47 -10.98 -5.57
C ASN A 486 -23.98 -11.24 -5.52
N TRP A 487 -24.68 -11.15 -6.64
CA TRP A 487 -26.13 -11.35 -6.72
C TRP A 487 -26.50 -12.81 -6.45
N GLY A 488 -27.30 -13.02 -5.40
CA GLY A 488 -27.71 -14.36 -4.96
C GLY A 488 -26.57 -15.30 -4.55
N ARG A 489 -25.36 -14.76 -4.30
CA ARG A 489 -24.14 -15.54 -4.04
C ARG A 489 -23.37 -15.03 -2.83
N ASN A 490 -22.31 -14.24 -3.03
CA ASN A 490 -21.37 -13.89 -1.98
C ASN A 490 -21.97 -12.89 -0.98
N LEU A 491 -22.31 -11.69 -1.45
CA LEU A 491 -22.82 -10.62 -0.58
C LEU A 491 -24.34 -10.50 -0.53
N HIS A 492 -25.05 -11.21 -1.42
CA HIS A 492 -26.49 -11.06 -1.62
C HIS A 492 -26.88 -9.57 -1.73
N ILE A 493 -26.25 -8.88 -2.68
CA ILE A 493 -26.47 -7.44 -2.94
C ILE A 493 -27.95 -7.20 -3.28
N THR A 494 -28.53 -6.12 -2.78
CA THR A 494 -29.89 -5.69 -3.16
C THR A 494 -29.87 -4.74 -4.37
N ASP A 495 -31.03 -4.53 -4.98
CA ASP A 495 -31.22 -3.55 -6.05
C ASP A 495 -30.83 -2.13 -5.59
N ASN A 496 -31.28 -1.71 -4.41
CA ASN A 496 -30.96 -0.40 -3.85
C ASN A 496 -29.46 -0.21 -3.57
N GLU A 497 -28.78 -1.24 -3.07
CA GLU A 497 -27.32 -1.19 -2.85
C GLU A 497 -26.57 -1.06 -4.17
N PHE A 498 -27.02 -1.80 -5.19
CA PHE A 498 -26.44 -1.70 -6.51
C PHE A 498 -26.68 -0.32 -7.14
N LEU A 499 -27.89 0.23 -7.01
CA LEU A 499 -28.21 1.58 -7.50
C LEU A 499 -27.39 2.67 -6.80
N ALA A 500 -27.10 2.53 -5.50
CA ALA A 500 -26.19 3.41 -4.78
C ALA A 500 -24.75 3.34 -5.35
N LEU A 501 -24.26 2.14 -5.68
CA LEU A 501 -22.95 1.96 -6.32
C LEU A 501 -22.91 2.63 -7.69
N VAL A 502 -23.96 2.46 -8.50
CA VAL A 502 -24.10 3.13 -9.80
C VAL A 502 -24.07 4.66 -9.62
N ALA A 503 -24.83 5.18 -8.65
CA ALA A 503 -24.90 6.61 -8.39
C ALA A 503 -23.54 7.19 -8.00
N MET A 504 -22.76 6.47 -7.19
CA MET A 504 -21.38 6.84 -6.88
C MET A 504 -20.49 6.80 -8.14
N MET A 505 -20.48 5.68 -8.87
CA MET A 505 -19.56 5.46 -10.00
C MET A 505 -19.80 6.38 -11.20
N PHE A 506 -21.04 6.82 -11.42
CA PHE A 506 -21.39 7.73 -12.52
C PHE A 506 -21.68 9.17 -12.08
N GLY A 507 -21.82 9.40 -10.77
CA GLY A 507 -22.09 10.72 -10.21
C GLY A 507 -20.86 11.62 -10.29
N ARG A 508 -21.08 12.92 -10.53
CA ARG A 508 -20.04 13.96 -10.41
C ARG A 508 -20.35 14.83 -9.20
N GLN A 509 -20.24 14.22 -8.04
CA GLN A 509 -20.68 14.83 -6.79
C GLN A 509 -19.55 15.61 -6.11
N LYS A 510 -19.92 16.71 -5.43
CA LYS A 510 -18.96 17.51 -4.69
C LYS A 510 -18.63 16.81 -3.38
N GLU A 511 -17.48 16.14 -3.31
CA GLU A 511 -17.00 15.40 -2.13
C GLU A 511 -17.11 16.23 -0.84
N SER A 512 -16.79 17.53 -0.89
CA SER A 512 -16.78 18.41 0.29
C SER A 512 -18.09 18.44 1.08
N HIS A 513 -19.24 18.32 0.41
CA HIS A 513 -20.54 18.28 1.08
C HIS A 513 -20.68 16.99 1.91
N TYR A 514 -20.37 15.86 1.29
CA TYR A 514 -20.46 14.53 1.88
C TYR A 514 -19.42 14.31 2.98
N GLN A 515 -18.23 14.89 2.83
CA GLN A 515 -17.19 14.81 3.84
C GLN A 515 -17.63 15.42 5.19
N SER A 516 -18.53 16.41 5.17
CA SER A 516 -19.10 17.02 6.38
C SER A 516 -20.27 16.23 6.99
N MET A 517 -20.74 15.16 6.33
CA MET A 517 -21.77 14.27 6.89
C MET A 517 -21.10 13.22 7.79
N ALA A 518 -21.07 13.49 9.10
CA ALA A 518 -20.51 12.60 10.10
C ALA A 518 -21.40 11.38 10.36
N ILE A 519 -21.51 10.49 9.37
CA ILE A 519 -22.27 9.25 9.44
C ILE A 519 -21.31 8.08 9.71
N CYS A 520 -21.54 7.35 10.79
CA CYS A 520 -20.87 6.08 11.04
C CYS A 520 -21.33 5.05 9.99
N PRO A 521 -20.42 4.51 9.15
CA PRO A 521 -20.78 3.50 8.17
C PRO A 521 -21.09 2.17 8.89
N THR A 522 -21.96 1.36 8.29
CA THR A 522 -22.16 -0.02 8.76
C THR A 522 -21.05 -0.95 8.26
N VAL A 523 -20.88 -2.12 8.90
CA VAL A 523 -19.98 -3.18 8.41
C VAL A 523 -20.31 -3.56 6.96
N ARG A 524 -21.60 -3.61 6.61
CA ARG A 524 -22.07 -3.91 5.26
C ARG A 524 -21.69 -2.82 4.26
N CYS A 525 -21.83 -1.54 4.64
CA CYS A 525 -21.41 -0.39 3.84
C CYS A 525 -19.92 -0.49 3.45
N VAL A 526 -19.03 -0.68 4.43
CA VAL A 526 -17.58 -0.73 4.15
C VAL A 526 -17.19 -1.99 3.38
N THR A 527 -17.86 -3.12 3.63
CA THR A 527 -17.60 -4.39 2.93
C THR A 527 -17.91 -4.24 1.44
N ILE A 528 -19.11 -3.78 1.08
CA ILE A 528 -19.53 -3.59 -0.31
C ILE A 528 -18.60 -2.61 -1.04
N GLY A 529 -18.31 -1.46 -0.41
CA GLY A 529 -17.44 -0.44 -0.99
C GLY A 529 -16.01 -0.95 -1.25
N ASN A 530 -15.43 -1.70 -0.31
CA ASN A 530 -14.09 -2.26 -0.46
C ASN A 530 -14.05 -3.42 -1.47
N TRP A 531 -15.11 -4.23 -1.56
CA TRP A 531 -15.21 -5.27 -2.59
C TRP A 531 -15.24 -4.68 -4.00
N MET A 532 -16.00 -3.60 -4.20
CA MET A 532 -16.06 -2.89 -5.47
C MET A 532 -14.69 -2.30 -5.85
N GLN A 533 -14.00 -1.66 -4.89
CA GLN A 533 -12.66 -1.12 -5.12
C GLN A 533 -11.62 -2.22 -5.37
N ASP A 534 -11.72 -3.39 -4.76
CA ASP A 534 -10.76 -4.48 -4.97
C ASP A 534 -10.96 -5.16 -6.32
N LEU A 535 -12.20 -5.29 -6.79
CA LEU A 535 -12.49 -5.69 -8.16
C LEU A 535 -11.93 -4.66 -9.16
N TYR A 536 -12.16 -3.36 -8.92
CA TYR A 536 -11.52 -2.32 -9.72
C TYR A 536 -10.00 -2.48 -9.72
N ARG A 537 -9.37 -2.73 -8.56
CA ARG A 537 -7.92 -2.90 -8.45
C ARG A 537 -7.42 -4.03 -9.35
N HIS A 538 -8.07 -5.20 -9.31
CA HIS A 538 -7.69 -6.33 -10.16
C HIS A 538 -7.89 -6.02 -11.65
N ALA A 539 -9.01 -5.40 -12.02
CA ALA A 539 -9.30 -5.03 -13.40
C ALA A 539 -8.36 -3.94 -13.93
N HIS A 540 -8.13 -2.87 -13.17
CA HIS A 540 -7.32 -1.72 -13.53
C HIS A 540 -5.81 -1.99 -13.43
N LEU A 541 -5.33 -2.39 -12.25
CA LEU A 541 -3.90 -2.49 -11.96
C LEU A 541 -3.27 -3.78 -12.44
N MET A 542 -3.98 -4.92 -12.38
CA MET A 542 -3.41 -6.19 -12.82
C MET A 542 -3.72 -6.39 -14.29
N LEU A 543 -4.99 -6.67 -14.62
CA LEU A 543 -5.38 -7.01 -15.97
C LEU A 543 -5.12 -5.87 -16.96
N GLY A 544 -5.53 -4.65 -16.60
CA GLY A 544 -5.33 -3.46 -17.43
C GLY A 544 -3.87 -3.11 -17.68
N SER A 545 -2.99 -3.32 -16.70
CA SER A 545 -1.54 -3.09 -16.87
C SER A 545 -0.92 -4.13 -17.79
N VAL A 546 -1.19 -5.42 -17.55
CA VAL A 546 -0.61 -6.52 -18.37
C VAL A 546 -1.10 -6.44 -19.82
N LEU A 547 -2.33 -5.95 -20.04
CA LEU A 547 -2.89 -5.69 -21.36
C LEU A 547 -2.53 -4.30 -21.93
N HIS A 548 -1.75 -3.48 -21.23
CA HIS A 548 -1.39 -2.12 -21.65
C HIS A 548 -2.59 -1.20 -21.97
N VAL A 549 -3.75 -1.41 -21.34
CA VAL A 549 -4.98 -0.61 -21.54
C VAL A 549 -5.35 0.24 -20.33
N ARG A 550 -4.60 0.12 -19.22
CA ARG A 550 -4.87 0.86 -17.98
C ARG A 550 -5.06 2.38 -18.17
N HIS A 551 -4.28 3.00 -19.06
CA HIS A 551 -4.33 4.44 -19.33
C HIS A 551 -5.63 4.89 -20.01
N GLU A 552 -6.44 3.95 -20.51
CA GLU A 552 -7.76 4.21 -21.13
C GLU A 552 -8.89 4.25 -20.11
N PHE A 553 -8.61 3.87 -18.86
CA PHE A 553 -9.59 3.70 -17.80
C PHE A 553 -9.58 4.91 -16.85
N PRO A 554 -10.72 5.23 -16.22
CA PRO A 554 -10.78 6.28 -15.22
C PRO A 554 -9.90 5.95 -14.00
N LEU A 555 -9.26 6.96 -13.44
CA LEU A 555 -8.44 6.86 -12.22
C LEU A 555 -9.32 6.67 -10.97
N PRO A 556 -8.74 6.21 -9.83
CA PRO A 556 -9.49 6.10 -8.58
C PRO A 556 -10.17 7.40 -8.14
N SER A 557 -9.49 8.54 -8.27
CA SER A 557 -10.02 9.88 -7.97
C SER A 557 -11.17 10.34 -8.87
N GLU A 558 -11.40 9.67 -10.01
CA GLU A 558 -12.54 9.97 -10.88
C GLU A 558 -13.79 9.16 -10.50
N LEU A 559 -13.67 8.12 -9.65
CA LEU A 559 -14.74 7.15 -9.42
C LEU A 559 -15.13 6.97 -7.95
N PHE A 560 -14.18 7.05 -7.03
CA PHE A 560 -14.41 6.66 -5.65
C PHE A 560 -14.22 7.84 -4.70
N SER A 561 -15.21 8.01 -3.82
CA SER A 561 -15.15 8.81 -2.61
C SER A 561 -15.86 8.03 -1.50
N GLY A 562 -15.18 7.83 -0.37
CA GLY A 562 -15.72 7.04 0.73
C GLY A 562 -16.93 7.69 1.38
N SER A 563 -16.90 9.01 1.57
CA SER A 563 -18.00 9.81 2.11
C SER A 563 -19.22 9.83 1.18
N VAL A 564 -19.00 9.99 -0.13
CA VAL A 564 -20.08 9.90 -1.13
C VAL A 564 -20.72 8.51 -1.10
N TRP A 565 -19.90 7.45 -1.13
CA TRP A 565 -20.39 6.07 -1.05
C TRP A 565 -21.26 5.87 0.20
N THR A 566 -20.76 6.27 1.36
CA THR A 566 -21.49 6.08 2.62
C THR A 566 -22.80 6.86 2.64
N ALA A 567 -22.81 8.13 2.23
CA ALA A 567 -24.07 8.88 2.20
C ALA A 567 -25.10 8.23 1.27
N MET A 568 -24.69 7.83 0.05
CA MET A 568 -25.56 7.18 -0.93
C MET A 568 -26.08 5.82 -0.44
N TYR A 569 -25.20 4.99 0.14
CA TYR A 569 -25.59 3.73 0.75
C TYR A 569 -26.59 3.92 1.89
N MET A 570 -26.37 4.93 2.73
CA MET A 570 -27.20 5.16 3.91
C MET A 570 -28.59 5.69 3.55
N VAL A 571 -28.80 6.30 2.37
CA VAL A 571 -30.13 6.72 1.91
C VAL A 571 -30.82 5.70 1.00
N ALA A 572 -30.13 4.61 0.65
CA ALA A 572 -30.66 3.58 -0.24
C ALA A 572 -31.61 2.60 0.46
N GLN A 573 -31.58 2.49 1.79
CA GLN A 573 -32.44 1.57 2.54
C GLN A 573 -33.10 2.27 3.73
N ASP A 574 -34.33 1.88 4.06
CA ASP A 574 -35.09 2.50 5.16
C ASP A 574 -34.40 2.37 6.52
N GLU A 575 -33.80 1.22 6.82
CA GLU A 575 -33.13 0.98 8.09
C GLU A 575 -31.87 1.84 8.24
N THR A 576 -31.02 1.86 7.22
CA THR A 576 -29.80 2.68 7.21
C THR A 576 -30.15 4.17 7.17
N PHE A 577 -31.23 4.56 6.50
CA PHE A 577 -31.71 5.94 6.49
C PHE A 577 -32.10 6.39 7.90
N ARG A 578 -32.88 5.57 8.63
CA ARG A 578 -33.25 5.88 10.02
C ARG A 578 -32.03 5.96 10.94
N GLN A 579 -31.00 5.15 10.70
CA GLN A 579 -29.75 5.20 11.45
C GLN A 579 -28.97 6.50 11.15
N ALA A 580 -28.89 6.91 9.89
CA ALA A 580 -28.23 8.16 9.49
C ALA A 580 -28.98 9.40 9.99
N ALA A 581 -30.32 9.37 9.99
CA ALA A 581 -31.18 10.47 10.45
C ALA A 581 -31.00 10.81 11.94
N ARG A 582 -30.37 9.92 12.72
CA ARG A 582 -29.99 10.18 14.11
C ARG A 582 -28.65 10.90 14.26
N GLN A 583 -27.86 10.99 13.19
CA GLN A 583 -26.48 11.48 13.20
C GLN A 583 -26.34 12.79 12.43
N VAL A 584 -27.14 13.00 11.38
CA VAL A 584 -27.12 14.19 10.54
C VAL A 584 -28.52 14.72 10.27
N PRO A 585 -28.68 16.01 9.91
CA PRO A 585 -29.98 16.58 9.55
C PRO A 585 -30.65 15.80 8.41
N VAL A 586 -31.96 15.57 8.55
CA VAL A 586 -32.76 14.77 7.62
C VAL A 586 -32.82 15.43 6.23
N GLU A 587 -32.75 16.76 6.17
CA GLU A 587 -32.72 17.54 4.93
C GLU A 587 -31.51 17.18 4.07
N MET A 588 -30.35 16.93 4.68
CA MET A 588 -29.14 16.51 3.95
C MET A 588 -29.32 15.11 3.37
N LEU A 589 -30.02 14.22 4.07
CA LEU A 589 -30.31 12.86 3.59
C LEU A 589 -31.31 12.88 2.44
N TYR A 590 -32.35 13.70 2.51
CA TYR A 590 -33.27 13.86 1.37
C TYR A 590 -32.58 14.47 0.16
N GLN A 591 -31.69 15.45 0.34
CA GLN A 591 -30.88 15.99 -0.75
C GLN A 591 -29.98 14.91 -1.35
N THR A 592 -29.28 14.13 -0.53
CA THR A 592 -28.45 12.99 -0.96
C THR A 592 -29.27 12.01 -1.79
N GLN A 593 -30.49 11.66 -1.35
CA GLN A 593 -31.38 10.76 -2.06
C GLN A 593 -31.86 11.35 -3.40
N GLN A 594 -32.13 12.65 -3.47
CA GLN A 594 -32.47 13.35 -4.71
C GLN A 594 -31.30 13.33 -5.70
N GLU A 595 -30.07 13.58 -5.23
CA GLU A 595 -28.86 13.50 -6.04
C GLU A 595 -28.62 12.08 -6.56
N MET A 596 -28.81 11.06 -5.72
CA MET A 596 -28.78 9.64 -6.11
C MET A 596 -29.78 9.36 -7.24
N ASN A 597 -31.04 9.74 -7.04
CA ASN A 597 -32.12 9.50 -7.98
C ASN A 597 -31.92 10.25 -9.30
N ALA A 598 -31.31 11.44 -9.27
CA ALA A 598 -30.97 12.20 -10.48
C ALA A 598 -29.95 11.43 -11.34
N VAL A 599 -28.90 10.88 -10.74
CA VAL A 599 -27.90 10.06 -11.47
C VAL A 599 -28.55 8.79 -12.00
N ILE A 600 -29.37 8.10 -11.20
CA ILE A 600 -30.10 6.89 -11.63
C ILE A 600 -30.99 7.20 -12.84
N LYS A 601 -31.76 8.29 -12.78
CA LYS A 601 -32.62 8.73 -13.88
C LYS A 601 -31.83 9.05 -15.14
N GLU A 602 -30.72 9.77 -15.01
CA GLU A 602 -29.83 10.10 -16.13
C GLU A 602 -29.24 8.83 -16.78
N LYS A 603 -28.82 7.86 -15.96
CA LYS A 603 -28.18 6.62 -16.40
C LYS A 603 -29.14 5.45 -16.59
N LYS A 604 -30.46 5.66 -16.55
CA LYS A 604 -31.49 4.61 -16.61
C LYS A 604 -31.26 3.59 -17.74
N HIS A 605 -30.95 4.06 -18.94
CA HIS A 605 -30.68 3.19 -20.09
C HIS A 605 -29.45 2.28 -19.91
N MET A 606 -28.39 2.80 -19.26
CA MET A 606 -27.16 2.04 -19.01
C MET A 606 -27.36 1.04 -17.88
N ILE A 607 -28.06 1.47 -16.82
CA ILE A 607 -28.46 0.62 -15.70
C ILE A 607 -29.23 -0.58 -16.21
N ARG A 608 -30.26 -0.38 -17.05
CA ARG A 608 -31.05 -1.46 -17.66
C ARG A 608 -30.18 -2.51 -18.36
N HIS A 609 -29.14 -2.11 -19.10
CA HIS A 609 -28.23 -3.08 -19.73
C HIS A 609 -27.27 -3.74 -18.74
N ILE A 610 -26.80 -3.02 -17.72
CA ILE A 610 -25.93 -3.59 -16.69
C ILE A 610 -26.67 -4.71 -15.93
N VAL A 611 -27.95 -4.48 -15.60
CA VAL A 611 -28.75 -5.34 -14.72
C VAL A 611 -29.56 -6.41 -15.46
N GLU A 612 -29.57 -6.36 -16.79
CA GLU A 612 -30.28 -7.32 -17.64
C GLU A 612 -29.91 -8.75 -17.22
N GLN A 613 -30.93 -9.60 -17.02
CA GLN A 613 -30.84 -10.99 -16.54
C GLN A 613 -30.58 -11.20 -15.03
N PHE A 614 -30.35 -10.14 -14.25
CA PHE A 614 -30.09 -10.25 -12.81
C PHE A 614 -31.26 -9.77 -11.97
N PHE A 615 -31.81 -8.60 -12.32
CA PHE A 615 -32.87 -7.94 -11.55
C PHE A 615 -34.15 -7.83 -12.39
N PRO A 616 -35.32 -8.21 -11.85
CA PRO A 616 -36.59 -7.78 -12.42
C PRO A 616 -36.81 -6.32 -12.03
N PHE A 617 -36.33 -5.37 -12.84
CA PHE A 617 -36.68 -3.96 -12.63
C PHE A 617 -38.11 -3.74 -13.14
N GLU A 618 -39.03 -3.43 -12.22
CA GLU A 618 -40.28 -2.74 -12.58
C GLU A 618 -39.93 -1.28 -12.95
N ASP A 619 -40.68 -0.73 -13.91
CA ASP A 619 -40.23 0.37 -14.76
C ASP A 619 -40.07 1.75 -14.11
#